data_AF-A0A9D5KIM2-F1
#
_entry.id   AF-A0A9D5KIM2-F1
#
_cell.length_a   1.000
_cell.length_b   1.000
_cell.length_c   1.000
_cell.angle_alpha   90.00
_cell.angle_beta   90.00
_cell.angle_gamma   90.00
#
_symmetry.space_group_name_H-M   'P 1'
#
loop_
_entity.id
_entity.type
_entity.pdbx_description
1 polymer ?
#
loop_
_entity_poly.entity_id
_entity_poly.type
_entity_poly.pdbx_seq_one_letter_code
_entity_poly.pdbx_strand_id
1 'polypeptide(L)'
;MMKIKTLMLIMVAVITFQARLTWADSEELPDLENKVALELGLEKRLKAILTEVLGTDKISITVTVDLYTKKERITINREQPASKQSAGMILPGVPVQEKIGEQGALLAPLTYEENRTMIKRLTANILLDSQVSDELLAMVERVSKTLLGINPARGDKLVIERIPFGTWYIDWKEMLQPPDIYLVIALIIALISMLIIAAFIFGPFRAFFTHLVESIQSIAESGPGSVSATAGAGGMSASDISRQMGGASDRKRSTDKPRPFDFIHDTYLNDLVFLCRKETPESVAILVSYLSPQLASKLINALDKSTQEQVISELAQIKEKPPEVIKGLERMIKEKIDYLIGGEDRLQQIVN
;
A
#
# COMPACT_ATOMS: atom_id res chain seq x y z
N MET A 1 46.46 -40.38 -2.33
CA MET A 1 46.33 -39.66 -3.62
C MET A 1 44.88 -39.35 -4.08
N MET A 2 43.82 -39.77 -3.37
CA MET A 2 42.42 -39.64 -3.85
C MET A 2 41.72 -38.31 -3.54
N LYS A 3 42.23 -37.48 -2.62
CA LYS A 3 41.54 -36.25 -2.15
C LYS A 3 41.68 -35.03 -3.09
N ILE A 4 42.71 -35.01 -3.95
CA ILE A 4 42.96 -33.87 -4.86
C ILE A 4 42.07 -33.94 -6.10
N LYS A 5 41.80 -35.15 -6.62
CA LYS A 5 40.93 -35.34 -7.79
C LYS A 5 39.47 -34.99 -7.49
N THR A 6 38.98 -35.32 -6.29
CA THR A 6 37.63 -34.95 -5.86
C THR A 6 37.49 -33.45 -5.62
N LEU A 7 38.51 -32.79 -5.07
CA LEU A 7 38.49 -31.33 -4.92
C LEU A 7 38.43 -30.61 -6.28
N MET A 8 39.20 -31.09 -7.26
CA MET A 8 39.22 -30.47 -8.59
C MET A 8 37.90 -30.67 -9.35
N LEU A 9 37.25 -31.83 -9.16
CA LEU A 9 35.95 -32.11 -9.78
C LEU A 9 34.82 -31.23 -9.20
N ILE A 10 34.86 -30.96 -7.89
CA ILE A 10 33.93 -30.01 -7.24
C ILE A 10 34.19 -28.59 -7.74
N MET A 11 35.45 -28.19 -7.89
CA MET A 11 35.80 -26.85 -8.41
C MET A 11 35.32 -26.66 -9.86
N VAL A 12 35.46 -27.67 -10.72
CA VAL A 12 34.94 -27.62 -12.10
C VAL A 12 33.41 -27.60 -12.11
N ALA A 13 32.75 -28.35 -11.22
CA ALA A 13 31.30 -28.28 -11.06
C ALA A 13 30.82 -26.90 -10.59
N VAL A 14 31.55 -26.26 -9.68
CA VAL A 14 31.23 -24.90 -9.21
C VAL A 14 31.48 -23.87 -10.32
N ILE A 15 32.55 -23.98 -11.08
CA ILE A 15 32.83 -23.06 -12.20
C ILE A 15 31.79 -23.21 -13.30
N THR A 16 31.42 -24.45 -13.65
CA THR A 16 30.37 -24.69 -14.66
C THR A 16 28.98 -24.28 -14.17
N PHE A 17 28.71 -24.37 -12.86
CA PHE A 17 27.47 -23.89 -12.26
C PHE A 17 27.38 -22.36 -12.21
N GLN A 18 28.48 -21.68 -11.86
CA GLN A 18 28.56 -20.21 -11.89
C GLN A 18 28.44 -19.68 -13.31
N ALA A 19 29.07 -20.34 -14.27
CA ALA A 19 28.94 -19.97 -15.67
C ALA A 19 27.48 -20.14 -16.15
N ARG A 20 26.77 -21.18 -15.70
CA ARG A 20 25.35 -21.42 -16.01
C ARG A 20 24.41 -20.39 -15.40
N LEU A 21 24.77 -19.75 -14.28
CA LEU A 21 24.02 -18.63 -13.72
C LEU A 21 24.22 -17.32 -14.50
N THR A 22 25.36 -17.16 -15.19
CA THR A 22 25.66 -15.95 -15.99
C THR A 22 25.04 -15.94 -17.39
N TRP A 23 24.46 -17.05 -17.84
CA TRP A 23 23.65 -17.12 -19.07
C TRP A 23 22.15 -17.19 -18.74
N ALA A 24 21.68 -16.29 -17.89
CA ALA A 24 20.29 -15.88 -17.95
C ALA A 24 20.21 -14.84 -19.06
N ASP A 25 19.71 -15.23 -20.23
CA ASP A 25 19.39 -14.30 -21.31
C ASP A 25 18.63 -13.11 -20.73
N SER A 26 19.19 -11.93 -20.91
CA SER A 26 18.48 -10.69 -20.67
C SER A 26 17.46 -10.55 -21.81
N GLU A 27 16.32 -11.22 -21.69
CA GLU A 27 15.13 -10.74 -22.38
C GLU A 27 14.92 -9.30 -21.88
N GLU A 28 15.25 -8.33 -22.73
CA GLU A 28 14.94 -6.92 -22.54
C GLU A 28 13.45 -6.84 -22.20
N LEU A 29 13.11 -6.73 -20.90
CA LEU A 29 11.73 -6.61 -20.47
C LEU A 29 11.14 -5.40 -21.21
N PRO A 30 10.13 -5.59 -22.08
CA PRO A 30 9.53 -4.48 -22.79
C PRO A 30 9.05 -3.47 -21.76
N ASP A 31 9.45 -2.22 -21.98
CA ASP A 31 9.27 -1.08 -21.09
C ASP A 31 7.91 -1.14 -20.37
N LEU A 32 7.95 -1.52 -19.09
CA LEU A 32 6.77 -1.79 -18.27
C LEU A 32 5.88 -0.55 -18.19
N GLU A 33 6.49 0.63 -18.20
CA GLU A 33 5.79 1.91 -18.19
C GLU A 33 4.93 2.07 -19.45
N ASN A 34 5.49 1.80 -20.63
CA ASN A 34 4.75 1.85 -21.89
C ASN A 34 3.60 0.83 -21.93
N LYS A 35 3.81 -0.37 -21.38
CA LYS A 35 2.75 -1.38 -21.27
C LYS A 35 1.60 -0.89 -20.40
N VAL A 36 1.89 -0.44 -19.19
CA VAL A 36 0.88 0.02 -18.22
C VAL A 36 0.13 1.25 -18.74
N ALA A 37 0.84 2.19 -19.37
CA ALA A 37 0.23 3.37 -19.98
C ALA A 37 -0.73 3.02 -21.12
N LEU A 38 -0.38 2.04 -21.97
CA LEU A 38 -1.24 1.54 -23.04
C LEU A 38 -2.50 0.86 -22.49
N GLU A 39 -2.35 -0.01 -21.49
CA GLU A 39 -3.46 -0.72 -20.85
C GLU A 39 -4.45 0.27 -20.22
N LEU A 40 -3.96 1.19 -19.39
CA LEU A 40 -4.78 2.22 -18.75
C LEU A 40 -5.42 3.17 -19.76
N GLY A 41 -4.70 3.52 -20.84
CA GLY A 41 -5.21 4.39 -21.89
C GLY A 41 -6.40 3.76 -22.64
N LEU A 42 -6.27 2.48 -23.00
CA LEU A 42 -7.34 1.71 -23.64
C LEU A 42 -8.52 1.50 -22.69
N GLU A 43 -8.26 1.18 -21.43
CA GLU A 43 -9.29 1.00 -20.40
C GLU A 43 -10.10 2.28 -20.19
N LYS A 44 -9.43 3.42 -19.92
CA LYS A 44 -10.10 4.70 -19.67
C LYS A 44 -10.94 5.16 -20.85
N ARG A 45 -10.42 5.01 -22.07
CA ARG A 45 -11.14 5.38 -23.29
C ARG A 45 -12.36 4.49 -23.50
N LEU A 46 -12.22 3.18 -23.29
CA LEU A 46 -13.34 2.25 -23.44
C LEU A 46 -14.40 2.51 -22.37
N LYS A 47 -13.99 2.74 -21.11
CA LYS A 47 -14.90 3.09 -20.01
C LYS A 47 -15.71 4.34 -20.32
N ALA A 48 -15.06 5.42 -20.73
CA ALA A 48 -15.74 6.68 -21.05
C ALA A 48 -16.83 6.51 -22.12
N ILE A 49 -16.53 5.76 -23.19
CA ILE A 49 -17.47 5.55 -24.28
C ILE A 49 -18.60 4.61 -23.86
N LEU A 50 -18.29 3.52 -23.16
CA LEU A 50 -19.31 2.56 -22.74
C LEU A 50 -20.24 3.13 -21.67
N THR A 51 -19.74 3.96 -20.76
CA THR A 51 -20.58 4.69 -19.79
C THR A 51 -21.52 5.66 -20.49
N GLU A 52 -21.06 6.38 -21.52
CA GLU A 52 -21.91 7.29 -22.30
C GLU A 52 -23.01 6.54 -23.06
N VAL A 53 -22.68 5.39 -23.65
CA VAL A 53 -23.63 4.57 -24.43
C VAL A 53 -24.64 3.86 -23.53
N LEU A 54 -24.22 3.37 -22.37
CA LEU A 54 -25.07 2.59 -21.46
C LEU A 54 -25.81 3.46 -20.44
N GLY A 55 -25.38 4.70 -20.22
CA GLY A 55 -25.96 5.60 -19.21
C GLY A 55 -25.77 5.11 -17.76
N THR A 56 -24.81 4.23 -17.51
CA THR A 56 -24.52 3.67 -16.19
C THR A 56 -23.01 3.62 -15.92
N ASP A 57 -22.64 3.85 -14.67
CA ASP A 57 -21.28 3.76 -14.15
C ASP A 57 -20.93 2.34 -13.64
N LYS A 58 -21.92 1.44 -13.60
CA LYS A 58 -21.79 0.04 -13.16
C LYS A 58 -21.16 -0.84 -14.25
N ILE A 59 -19.91 -0.54 -14.57
CA ILE A 59 -19.12 -1.23 -15.59
C ILE A 59 -17.70 -1.40 -15.08
N SER A 60 -17.16 -2.61 -15.15
CA SER A 60 -15.74 -2.88 -14.89
C SER A 60 -15.07 -3.36 -16.17
N ILE A 61 -13.95 -2.75 -16.53
CA ILE A 61 -13.20 -3.05 -17.74
C ILE A 61 -11.76 -3.32 -17.34
N THR A 62 -11.19 -4.38 -17.88
CA THR A 62 -9.76 -4.71 -17.71
C THR A 62 -9.18 -5.03 -19.06
N VAL A 63 -8.11 -4.32 -19.44
CA VAL A 63 -7.40 -4.54 -20.70
C VAL A 63 -5.99 -4.99 -20.38
N THR A 64 -5.59 -6.13 -20.95
CA THR A 64 -4.23 -6.69 -20.82
C THR A 64 -3.60 -6.76 -22.21
N VAL A 65 -2.41 -6.19 -22.34
CA VAL A 65 -1.66 -6.10 -23.59
C VAL A 65 -0.31 -6.78 -23.42
N ASP A 66 -0.05 -7.79 -24.24
CA ASP A 66 1.28 -8.39 -24.33
C ASP A 66 2.06 -7.68 -25.43
N LEU A 67 3.20 -7.09 -25.07
CA LEU A 67 4.09 -6.43 -26.02
C LEU A 67 5.29 -7.33 -26.33
N TYR A 68 5.80 -7.23 -27.55
CA TYR A 68 7.09 -7.79 -27.93
C TYR A 68 7.86 -6.76 -28.76
N THR A 69 9.17 -6.72 -28.59
CA THR A 69 10.07 -5.91 -29.39
C THR A 69 10.50 -6.70 -30.62
N LYS A 70 10.24 -6.16 -31.81
CA LYS A 70 10.78 -6.69 -33.06
C LYS A 70 11.95 -5.80 -33.48
N LYS A 71 13.14 -6.40 -33.66
CA LYS A 71 14.32 -5.71 -34.19
C LYS A 71 14.19 -5.68 -35.72
N GLU A 72 13.93 -4.52 -36.30
CA GLU A 72 13.83 -4.35 -37.74
C GLU A 72 15.08 -3.61 -38.25
N ARG A 73 15.83 -4.24 -39.14
CA ARG A 73 16.99 -3.63 -39.80
C ARG A 73 16.50 -2.82 -40.99
N ILE A 74 16.52 -1.50 -40.85
CA ILE A 74 16.20 -0.62 -41.96
C ILE A 74 17.52 -0.31 -42.67
N THR A 75 17.70 -0.92 -43.86
CA THR A 75 18.83 -0.63 -44.73
C THR A 75 18.47 0.55 -45.63
N ILE A 76 19.01 1.74 -45.34
CA ILE A 76 18.84 2.89 -46.23
C ILE A 76 19.87 2.74 -47.36
N ASN A 77 19.42 2.20 -48.50
CA ASN A 77 20.19 2.31 -49.73
C ASN A 77 20.16 3.76 -50.17
N ARG A 78 21.31 4.43 -50.08
CA ARG A 78 21.46 5.76 -50.66
C ARG A 78 21.48 5.60 -52.17
N GLU A 79 20.31 5.73 -52.81
CA GLU A 79 20.22 5.75 -54.27
C GLU A 79 21.09 6.91 -54.80
N GLN A 80 21.99 6.54 -55.68
CA GLN A 80 22.93 7.42 -56.36
C GLN A 80 22.12 8.36 -57.26
N PRO A 81 22.22 9.69 -57.13
CA PRO A 81 21.53 10.58 -58.06
C PRO A 81 22.13 10.35 -59.43
N ALA A 82 21.30 9.90 -60.37
CA ALA A 82 21.66 9.74 -61.77
C ALA A 82 22.31 11.03 -62.28
N SER A 83 23.51 10.90 -62.85
CA SER A 83 24.26 11.96 -63.49
C SER A 83 23.46 12.62 -64.61
N LYS A 84 22.74 13.70 -64.29
CA LYS A 84 22.27 14.64 -65.29
C LYS A 84 23.29 15.74 -65.48
N GLN A 85 24.02 15.55 -66.57
CA GLN A 85 24.87 16.50 -67.25
C GLN A 85 24.12 17.81 -67.52
N SER A 86 24.50 18.90 -66.86
CA SER A 86 24.34 20.26 -67.38
C SER A 86 25.40 21.16 -66.77
N ALA A 87 26.30 21.61 -67.64
CA ALA A 87 27.29 22.63 -67.40
C ALA A 87 26.67 23.88 -66.76
N GLY A 88 27.35 24.45 -65.75
CA GLY A 88 26.92 25.71 -65.16
C GLY A 88 27.69 26.09 -63.89
N MET A 89 28.89 26.66 -64.10
CA MET A 89 29.61 27.59 -63.21
C MET A 89 29.90 27.18 -61.76
N ILE A 90 31.18 26.91 -61.49
CA ILE A 90 31.78 26.92 -60.14
C ILE A 90 32.50 28.27 -60.00
N LEU A 91 32.24 29.03 -58.93
CA LEU A 91 33.11 30.16 -58.56
C LEU A 91 34.39 29.63 -57.91
N PRO A 92 35.59 30.10 -58.30
CA PRO A 92 36.85 29.61 -57.77
C PRO A 92 37.16 30.29 -56.43
N GLY A 93 37.74 29.55 -55.46
CA GLY A 93 38.46 30.22 -54.37
C GLY A 93 38.51 29.59 -52.98
N VAL A 94 38.27 28.30 -52.76
CA VAL A 94 38.59 27.67 -51.46
C VAL A 94 39.26 26.31 -51.68
N PRO A 95 40.46 26.05 -51.10
CA PRO A 95 41.11 24.76 -51.22
C PRO A 95 40.26 23.70 -50.52
N VAL A 96 39.89 22.66 -51.27
CA VAL A 96 39.26 21.45 -50.73
C VAL A 96 40.33 20.69 -49.97
N GLN A 97 40.19 20.57 -48.65
CA GLN A 97 41.01 19.63 -47.90
C GLN A 97 40.53 18.22 -48.22
N GLU A 98 41.30 17.49 -49.03
CA GLU A 98 41.13 16.06 -49.18
C GLU A 98 41.46 15.39 -47.84
N LYS A 99 40.42 15.03 -47.09
CA LYS A 99 40.56 14.09 -45.98
C LYS A 99 40.85 12.71 -46.57
N ILE A 100 42.13 12.43 -46.71
CA ILE A 100 42.71 11.11 -46.97
C ILE A 100 42.26 10.20 -45.81
N GLY A 101 41.23 9.39 -46.04
CA GLY A 101 40.69 8.45 -45.05
C GLY A 101 39.29 7.88 -45.35
N GLU A 102 38.50 8.52 -46.22
CA GLU A 102 37.06 8.17 -46.39
C GLU A 102 36.70 7.34 -47.62
N GLN A 103 37.66 6.79 -48.38
CA GLN A 103 37.34 6.09 -49.64
C GLN A 103 36.80 4.65 -49.47
N GLY A 104 36.80 4.08 -48.26
CA GLY A 104 36.28 2.73 -48.00
C GLY A 104 34.91 2.66 -47.29
N ALA A 105 34.46 3.75 -46.66
CA ALA A 105 33.29 3.74 -45.79
C ALA A 105 32.04 4.43 -46.38
N LEU A 106 32.20 5.20 -47.47
CA LEU A 106 31.11 6.00 -48.05
C LEU A 106 30.10 5.21 -48.90
N LEU A 107 30.28 3.90 -49.03
CA LEU A 107 29.39 3.01 -49.79
C LEU A 107 28.68 1.97 -48.93
N ALA A 108 28.90 1.95 -47.62
CA ALA A 108 28.18 1.04 -46.73
C ALA A 108 26.74 1.55 -46.55
N PRO A 109 25.70 0.73 -46.83
CA PRO A 109 24.32 1.08 -46.50
C PRO A 109 24.23 1.37 -45.00
N LEU A 110 23.73 2.55 -44.63
CA LEU A 110 23.47 2.87 -43.23
C LEU A 110 22.34 1.95 -42.78
N THR A 111 22.71 0.91 -42.02
CA THR A 111 21.79 -0.05 -41.44
C THR A 111 21.50 0.43 -40.03
N TYR A 112 20.30 0.97 -39.83
CA TYR A 112 19.83 1.35 -38.51
C TYR A 112 18.99 0.20 -37.96
N GLU A 113 19.32 -0.26 -36.75
CA GLU A 113 18.51 -1.22 -36.00
C GLU A 113 17.51 -0.42 -35.16
N GLU A 114 16.23 -0.43 -35.56
CA GLU A 114 15.16 0.20 -34.80
C GLU A 114 14.37 -0.89 -34.06
N ASN A 115 14.25 -0.74 -32.74
CA ASN A 115 13.41 -1.60 -31.92
C ASN A 115 11.98 -1.06 -31.92
N ARG A 116 11.08 -1.73 -32.64
CA ARG A 116 9.64 -1.37 -32.62
C ARG A 116 8.90 -2.30 -31.66
N THR A 117 8.23 -1.71 -30.68
CA THR A 117 7.32 -2.42 -29.78
C THR A 117 6.01 -2.69 -30.51
N MET A 118 5.65 -3.96 -30.66
CA MET A 118 4.42 -4.40 -31.30
C MET A 118 3.52 -5.14 -30.29
N ILE A 119 2.21 -5.02 -30.48
CA ILE A 119 1.23 -5.76 -29.68
C ILE A 119 1.22 -7.22 -30.15
N LYS A 120 1.61 -8.14 -29.27
CA LYS A 120 1.53 -9.59 -29.48
C LYS A 120 0.10 -10.08 -29.39
N ARG A 121 -0.62 -9.63 -28.36
CA ARG A 121 -1.97 -10.08 -28.01
C ARG A 121 -2.66 -9.03 -27.14
N LEU A 122 -3.96 -8.87 -27.34
CA LEU A 122 -4.83 -8.02 -26.53
C LEU A 122 -5.96 -8.86 -25.93
N THR A 123 -6.12 -8.79 -24.61
CA THR A 123 -7.24 -9.40 -23.90
C THR A 123 -8.04 -8.31 -23.22
N ALA A 124 -9.34 -8.25 -23.47
CA ALA A 124 -10.24 -7.31 -22.83
C ALA A 124 -11.37 -8.06 -22.15
N ASN A 125 -11.51 -7.82 -20.84
CA ASN A 125 -12.59 -8.33 -20.03
C ASN A 125 -13.52 -7.17 -19.68
N ILE A 126 -14.81 -7.31 -19.98
CA ILE A 126 -15.82 -6.30 -19.74
C ILE A 126 -16.93 -6.94 -18.89
N LEU A 127 -17.12 -6.41 -17.70
CA LEU A 127 -18.17 -6.81 -16.77
C LEU A 127 -19.26 -5.74 -16.76
N LEU A 128 -20.48 -6.15 -17.05
CA LEU A 128 -21.66 -5.30 -17.20
C LEU A 128 -22.73 -5.66 -16.18
N ASP A 129 -23.57 -4.70 -15.80
CA ASP A 129 -24.65 -4.95 -14.85
C ASP A 129 -25.66 -5.95 -15.41
N SER A 130 -26.28 -6.73 -14.51
CA SER A 130 -27.28 -7.73 -14.89
C SER A 130 -28.54 -7.10 -15.52
N GLN A 131 -28.75 -5.80 -15.30
CA GLN A 131 -29.86 -5.01 -15.84
C GLN A 131 -29.67 -4.58 -17.30
N VAL A 132 -28.50 -4.81 -17.91
CA VAL A 132 -28.23 -4.43 -19.30
C VAL A 132 -28.93 -5.41 -20.26
N SER A 133 -29.69 -4.86 -21.22
CA SER A 133 -30.42 -5.65 -22.22
C SER A 133 -29.48 -6.34 -23.24
N ASP A 134 -29.98 -7.39 -23.90
CA ASP A 134 -29.23 -8.12 -24.94
C ASP A 134 -28.87 -7.24 -26.15
N GLU A 135 -29.71 -6.27 -26.48
CA GLU A 135 -29.47 -5.31 -27.55
C GLU A 135 -28.30 -4.37 -27.22
N LEU A 136 -28.26 -3.85 -25.98
CA LEU A 136 -27.14 -3.06 -25.49
C LEU A 136 -25.87 -3.90 -25.41
N LEU A 137 -25.95 -5.17 -25.02
CA LEU A 137 -24.80 -6.08 -25.01
C LEU A 137 -24.18 -6.23 -26.40
N ALA A 138 -25.00 -6.43 -27.44
CA ALA A 138 -24.53 -6.53 -28.82
C ALA A 138 -23.91 -5.21 -29.31
N MET A 139 -24.43 -4.06 -28.85
CA MET A 139 -23.85 -2.75 -29.14
C MET A 139 -22.49 -2.57 -28.47
N VAL A 140 -22.37 -2.93 -27.18
CA VAL A 140 -21.10 -2.90 -26.43
C VAL A 140 -20.05 -3.78 -27.10
N GLU A 141 -20.42 -4.99 -27.51
CA GLU A 141 -19.50 -5.89 -28.20
C GLU A 141 -18.96 -5.26 -29.49
N ARG A 142 -19.85 -4.67 -30.32
CA ARG A 142 -19.47 -4.04 -31.58
C ARG A 142 -18.54 -2.85 -31.36
N VAL A 143 -18.91 -1.95 -30.44
CA VAL A 143 -18.12 -0.76 -30.10
C VAL A 143 -16.75 -1.16 -29.55
N SER A 144 -16.71 -2.17 -28.67
CA SER A 144 -15.47 -2.64 -28.06
C SER A 144 -14.52 -3.27 -29.09
N LYS A 145 -15.04 -4.10 -30.01
CA LYS A 145 -14.25 -4.67 -31.11
C LYS A 145 -13.66 -3.59 -32.01
N THR A 146 -14.44 -2.57 -32.36
CA THR A 146 -13.99 -1.46 -33.21
C THR A 146 -12.94 -0.60 -32.51
N LEU A 147 -13.10 -0.30 -31.23
CA LEU A 147 -12.17 0.55 -30.48
C LEU A 147 -10.84 -0.13 -30.15
N LEU A 148 -10.89 -1.41 -29.77
CA LEU A 148 -9.69 -2.16 -29.38
C LEU A 148 -8.95 -2.78 -30.59
N GLY A 149 -9.55 -2.76 -31.78
CA GLY A 149 -8.96 -3.35 -32.99
C GLY A 149 -8.70 -4.84 -32.84
N ILE A 150 -9.62 -5.55 -32.18
CA ILE A 150 -9.48 -6.96 -31.80
C ILE A 150 -9.36 -7.82 -33.06
N ASN A 151 -8.25 -8.53 -33.18
CA ASN A 151 -7.99 -9.43 -34.29
C ASN A 151 -7.90 -10.88 -33.78
N PRO A 152 -8.87 -11.76 -34.13
CA PRO A 152 -8.84 -13.16 -33.70
C PRO A 152 -7.62 -13.91 -34.27
N ALA A 153 -7.07 -13.48 -35.41
CA ALA A 153 -5.85 -14.07 -35.98
C ALA A 153 -4.59 -13.76 -35.17
N ARG A 154 -4.60 -12.66 -34.39
CA ARG A 154 -3.54 -12.31 -33.43
C ARG A 154 -3.67 -13.08 -32.10
N GLY A 155 -4.78 -13.80 -31.90
CA GLY A 155 -5.09 -14.48 -30.63
C GLY A 155 -5.71 -13.55 -29.58
N ASP A 156 -6.25 -12.41 -30.01
CA ASP A 156 -6.92 -11.47 -29.12
C ASP A 156 -8.25 -12.06 -28.61
N LYS A 157 -8.60 -11.74 -27.37
CA LYS A 157 -9.83 -12.22 -26.72
C LYS A 157 -10.64 -11.06 -26.15
N LEU A 158 -11.95 -11.11 -26.40
CA LEU A 158 -12.94 -10.23 -25.78
C LEU A 158 -13.89 -11.11 -24.98
N VAL A 159 -13.93 -10.89 -23.67
CA VAL A 159 -14.85 -11.57 -22.77
C VAL A 159 -15.81 -10.53 -22.22
N ILE A 160 -17.11 -10.76 -22.41
CA ILE A 160 -18.16 -9.88 -21.89
C ILE A 160 -19.06 -10.72 -21.00
N GLU A 161 -19.13 -10.39 -19.72
CA GLU A 161 -19.94 -11.09 -18.73
C GLU A 161 -20.89 -10.13 -18.03
N ARG A 162 -22.06 -10.64 -17.65
CA ARG A 162 -23.04 -9.90 -16.85
C ARG A 162 -22.93 -10.34 -15.41
N ILE A 163 -22.74 -9.38 -14.52
CA ILE A 163 -22.70 -9.60 -13.08
C ILE A 163 -23.66 -8.64 -12.38
N PRO A 164 -24.35 -9.06 -11.31
CA PRO A 164 -25.11 -8.13 -10.48
C PRO A 164 -24.12 -7.24 -9.72
N PHE A 165 -24.00 -5.96 -10.09
CA PHE A 165 -23.24 -4.98 -9.30
C PHE A 165 -24.07 -4.58 -8.07
N GLY A 166 -24.15 -5.49 -7.09
CA GLY A 166 -24.80 -5.29 -5.80
C GLY A 166 -23.75 -5.05 -4.71
N THR A 167 -23.88 -3.95 -3.98
CA THR A 167 -23.27 -3.81 -2.66
C THR A 167 -23.99 -4.78 -1.71
N TRP A 168 -23.26 -5.44 -0.81
CA TRP A 168 -23.79 -6.26 0.28
C TRP A 168 -25.14 -5.71 0.80
N TYR A 169 -26.23 -6.27 0.30
CA TYR A 169 -27.58 -5.97 0.77
C TYR A 169 -27.90 -7.12 1.69
N ILE A 170 -28.05 -6.83 2.98
CA ILE A 170 -28.62 -7.78 3.91
C ILE A 170 -30.06 -7.96 3.45
N ASP A 171 -30.32 -9.03 2.71
CA ASP A 171 -31.67 -9.37 2.35
C ASP A 171 -32.34 -9.93 3.61
N TRP A 172 -32.97 -9.05 4.38
CA TRP A 172 -33.63 -9.38 5.65
C TRP A 172 -34.61 -10.54 5.53
N LYS A 173 -35.12 -10.77 4.31
CA LYS A 173 -36.00 -11.88 3.98
C LYS A 173 -35.28 -13.22 3.87
N GLU A 174 -34.01 -13.25 3.50
CA GLU A 174 -33.17 -14.47 3.50
C GLU A 174 -32.72 -14.83 4.92
N MET A 175 -32.37 -13.82 5.75
CA MET A 175 -32.04 -14.05 7.18
C MET A 175 -33.21 -14.63 7.99
N LEU A 176 -34.45 -14.41 7.55
CA LEU A 176 -35.66 -14.90 8.21
C LEU A 176 -36.13 -16.26 7.68
N GLN A 177 -35.37 -16.88 6.77
CA GLN A 177 -35.64 -18.25 6.30
C GLN A 177 -34.90 -19.28 7.18
N PRO A 178 -35.49 -20.48 7.41
CA PRO A 178 -34.78 -21.57 8.07
C PRO A 178 -33.65 -22.06 7.14
N PRO A 179 -32.38 -22.23 7.57
CA PRO A 179 -31.87 -22.53 8.92
C PRO A 179 -31.32 -21.35 9.75
N ASP A 180 -31.16 -20.16 9.19
CA ASP A 180 -30.44 -19.05 9.84
C ASP A 180 -31.27 -18.30 10.91
N ILE A 181 -32.60 -18.50 10.90
CA ILE A 181 -33.51 -17.90 11.89
C ILE A 181 -33.18 -18.32 13.33
N TYR A 182 -32.64 -19.53 13.56
CA TYR A 182 -32.26 -20.00 14.89
C TYR A 182 -31.07 -19.21 15.46
N LEU A 183 -30.12 -18.78 14.62
CA LEU A 183 -28.99 -17.96 15.04
C LEU A 183 -29.45 -16.55 15.45
N VAL A 184 -30.39 -15.98 14.69
CA VAL A 184 -30.97 -14.67 15.02
C VAL A 184 -31.72 -14.73 16.36
N ILE A 185 -32.53 -15.76 16.57
CA ILE A 185 -33.25 -15.99 17.83
C ILE A 185 -32.26 -16.22 18.99
N ALA A 186 -31.21 -17.01 18.79
CA ALA A 186 -30.19 -17.25 19.81
C ALA A 186 -29.44 -15.97 20.21
N LEU A 187 -29.14 -15.10 19.24
CA LEU A 187 -28.49 -13.81 19.49
C LEU A 187 -29.42 -12.84 20.26
N ILE A 188 -30.70 -12.81 19.94
CA ILE A 188 -31.70 -12.02 20.68
C ILE A 188 -31.82 -12.52 22.12
N ILE A 189 -31.89 -13.84 22.33
CA ILE A 189 -31.91 -14.45 23.68
C ILE A 189 -30.63 -14.11 24.45
N ALA A 190 -29.46 -14.20 23.80
CA ALA A 190 -28.19 -13.85 24.40
C ALA A 190 -28.17 -12.37 24.85
N LEU A 191 -28.65 -11.45 24.00
CA LEU A 191 -28.72 -10.03 24.31
C LEU A 191 -29.69 -9.73 25.48
N ILE A 192 -30.84 -10.38 25.51
CA ILE A 192 -31.80 -10.27 26.62
C ILE A 192 -31.19 -10.82 27.92
N SER A 193 -30.52 -11.97 27.86
CA SER A 193 -29.86 -12.57 29.02
C SER A 193 -28.75 -11.65 29.58
N MET A 194 -27.96 -11.03 28.70
CA MET A 194 -26.93 -10.07 29.08
C MET A 194 -27.53 -8.85 29.78
N LEU A 195 -28.67 -8.35 29.30
CA LEU A 195 -29.35 -7.20 29.89
C LEU A 195 -29.93 -7.53 31.27
N ILE A 196 -30.47 -8.74 31.47
CA ILE A 196 -30.95 -9.21 32.77
C ILE A 196 -29.80 -9.33 33.77
N ILE A 197 -28.65 -9.89 33.35
CA ILE A 197 -27.46 -10.01 34.20
C ILE A 197 -26.93 -8.61 34.57
N ALA A 198 -26.88 -7.69 33.62
CA ALA A 198 -26.48 -6.31 33.88
C ALA A 198 -27.41 -5.63 34.90
N ALA A 199 -28.73 -5.78 34.74
CA ALA A 199 -29.71 -5.24 35.69
C ALA A 199 -29.57 -5.85 37.09
N PHE A 200 -29.29 -7.16 37.18
CA PHE A 200 -29.10 -7.86 38.46
C PHE A 200 -27.83 -7.39 39.20
N ILE A 201 -26.71 -7.17 38.49
CA ILE A 201 -25.46 -6.67 39.09
C ILE A 201 -25.57 -5.19 39.48
N PHE A 202 -26.23 -4.37 38.65
CA PHE A 202 -26.39 -2.95 38.91
C PHE A 202 -27.44 -2.61 39.97
N GLY A 203 -28.34 -3.54 40.32
CA GLY A 203 -29.32 -3.38 41.40
C GLY A 203 -28.71 -3.03 42.76
N PRO A 204 -27.90 -3.92 43.37
CA PRO A 204 -27.24 -3.66 44.66
C PRO A 204 -26.20 -2.54 44.58
N PHE A 205 -25.59 -2.33 43.41
CA PHE A 205 -24.66 -1.23 43.19
C PHE A 205 -25.35 0.14 43.24
N ARG A 206 -26.59 0.25 42.74
CA ARG A 206 -27.40 1.48 42.88
C ARG A 206 -27.74 1.79 44.35
N ALA A 207 -28.05 0.78 45.16
CA ALA A 207 -28.28 0.96 46.60
C ALA A 207 -27.00 1.40 47.35
N PHE A 208 -25.84 0.85 46.98
CA PHE A 208 -24.55 1.31 47.52
C PHE A 208 -24.28 2.78 47.18
N PHE A 209 -24.58 3.22 45.96
CA PHE A 209 -24.41 4.62 45.54
C PHE A 209 -25.32 5.58 46.31
N THR A 210 -26.56 5.19 46.61
CA THR A 210 -27.45 6.02 47.42
C THR A 210 -26.92 6.20 48.85
N HIS A 211 -26.36 5.14 49.45
CA HIS A 211 -25.74 5.24 50.78
C HIS A 211 -24.40 6.00 50.79
N LEU A 212 -23.66 5.98 49.69
CA LEU A 212 -22.45 6.80 49.54
C LEU A 212 -22.80 8.30 49.51
N VAL A 213 -23.85 8.67 48.77
CA VAL A 213 -24.33 10.06 48.71
C VAL A 213 -24.85 10.52 50.07
N GLU A 214 -25.60 9.65 50.75
CA GLU A 214 -26.17 9.92 52.08
C GLU A 214 -25.09 10.05 53.17
N SER A 215 -24.06 9.20 53.14
CA SER A 215 -22.91 9.31 54.05
C SER A 215 -22.07 10.56 53.77
N ILE A 216 -21.85 10.94 52.51
CA ILE A 216 -21.14 12.19 52.15
C ILE A 216 -21.92 13.42 52.59
N GLN A 217 -23.25 13.43 52.46
CA GLN A 217 -24.10 14.53 52.97
C GLN A 217 -24.08 14.60 54.50
N SER A 218 -24.10 13.47 55.21
CA SER A 218 -23.97 13.45 56.67
C SER A 218 -22.59 13.91 57.16
N ILE A 219 -21.52 13.67 56.37
CA ILE A 219 -20.17 14.18 56.63
C ILE A 219 -20.08 15.68 56.29
N ALA A 220 -20.88 16.18 55.35
CA ALA A 220 -20.94 17.61 55.02
C ALA A 220 -21.68 18.44 56.09
N GLU A 221 -22.63 17.84 56.81
CA GLU A 221 -23.38 18.48 57.90
C GLU A 221 -22.71 18.33 59.27
N SER A 222 -21.84 17.33 59.44
CA SER A 222 -21.07 17.10 60.67
C SER A 222 -19.64 17.64 60.49
N GLY A 223 -19.32 18.78 61.10
CA GLY A 223 -17.95 19.33 61.11
C GLY A 223 -16.88 18.29 61.55
N PRO A 224 -15.59 18.55 61.31
CA PRO A 224 -14.54 17.53 61.39
C PRO A 224 -14.32 17.05 62.83
N GLY A 225 -15.04 16.00 63.21
CA GLY A 225 -14.98 15.43 64.54
C GLY A 225 -16.08 14.40 64.74
N SER A 226 -15.66 13.13 64.71
CA SER A 226 -16.42 11.92 65.09
C SER A 226 -17.39 11.34 64.05
N VAL A 227 -16.93 10.29 63.37
CA VAL A 227 -17.78 9.13 63.06
C VAL A 227 -16.99 7.88 63.42
N SER A 228 -17.37 7.31 64.56
CA SER A 228 -16.98 5.98 64.99
C SER A 228 -17.82 4.98 64.20
N ALA A 229 -17.23 4.32 63.21
CA ALA A 229 -17.87 3.21 62.52
C ALA A 229 -17.65 1.92 63.32
N THR A 230 -18.58 1.61 64.23
CA THR A 230 -18.74 0.27 64.79
C THR A 230 -19.87 -0.45 64.06
N ALA A 231 -19.52 -1.36 63.16
CA ALA A 231 -20.33 -2.51 62.78
C ALA A 231 -19.39 -3.57 62.16
N GLY A 232 -19.39 -4.77 62.73
CA GLY A 232 -18.26 -5.70 62.68
C GLY A 232 -18.17 -6.60 61.44
N ALA A 233 -16.94 -7.01 61.12
CA ALA A 233 -16.44 -8.38 61.29
C ALA A 233 -15.01 -8.48 60.74
N GLY A 234 -14.05 -8.85 61.59
CA GLY A 234 -12.67 -9.20 61.19
C GLY A 234 -11.66 -8.07 61.37
N GLY A 235 -10.94 -8.09 62.49
CA GLY A 235 -10.01 -7.04 62.89
C GLY A 235 -8.71 -6.98 62.08
N MET A 236 -8.35 -5.75 61.69
CA MET A 236 -6.97 -5.30 61.53
C MET A 236 -6.93 -3.86 62.05
N SER A 237 -5.98 -3.53 62.94
CA SER A 237 -5.91 -2.22 63.59
C SER A 237 -5.54 -1.12 62.59
N ALA A 238 -6.28 0.00 62.61
CA ALA A 238 -6.02 1.18 61.78
C ALA A 238 -4.65 1.83 62.03
N SER A 239 -3.98 1.47 63.14
CA SER A 239 -2.61 1.88 63.44
C SER A 239 -1.56 1.13 62.62
N ASP A 240 -1.87 -0.05 62.08
CA ASP A 240 -0.93 -0.85 61.29
C ASP A 240 -0.94 -0.46 59.80
N ILE A 241 -2.07 0.06 59.31
CA ILE A 241 -2.21 0.55 57.93
C ILE A 241 -1.39 1.85 57.72
N SER A 242 -1.30 2.69 58.75
CA SER A 242 -0.61 3.98 58.67
C SER A 242 0.93 3.88 58.66
N ARG A 243 1.51 2.74 59.03
CA ARG A 243 2.97 2.53 59.01
C ARG A 243 3.52 2.01 57.67
N GLN A 244 2.66 1.60 56.74
CA GLN A 244 3.08 1.07 55.44
C GLN A 244 2.76 2.02 54.25
N MET A 245 2.10 3.15 54.50
CA MET A 245 1.78 4.18 53.51
C MET A 245 2.73 5.37 53.59
N GLY A 246 4.02 5.10 53.75
CA GLY A 246 5.09 6.05 53.46
C GLY A 246 5.65 5.80 52.07
N GLY A 247 5.01 6.38 51.04
CA GLY A 247 5.57 6.49 49.70
C GLY A 247 4.89 5.63 48.64
N ALA A 248 4.02 6.25 47.84
CA ALA A 248 3.86 5.98 46.40
C ALA A 248 2.71 6.83 45.87
N SER A 249 2.99 8.10 45.56
CA SER A 249 2.20 8.82 44.57
C SER A 249 2.37 8.13 43.21
N ASP A 250 1.27 7.97 42.48
CA ASP A 250 1.19 7.59 41.08
C ASP A 250 1.92 6.30 40.63
N ARG A 251 1.28 5.15 40.87
CA ARG A 251 1.39 4.03 39.92
C ARG A 251 0.01 3.45 39.65
N LYS A 252 -0.61 3.96 38.60
CA LYS A 252 -1.60 3.26 37.79
C LYS A 252 -0.98 1.94 37.32
N ARG A 253 -1.07 0.88 38.12
CA ARG A 253 -0.80 -0.49 37.67
C ARG A 253 -2.01 -0.96 36.87
N SER A 254 -2.16 -0.43 35.67
CA SER A 254 -2.80 -1.18 34.62
C SER A 254 -1.83 -2.30 34.24
N THR A 255 -2.26 -3.54 34.39
CA THR A 255 -1.68 -4.71 33.72
C THR A 255 -1.92 -4.62 32.21
N ASP A 256 -1.69 -3.44 31.61
CA ASP A 256 -1.79 -3.20 30.18
C ASP A 256 -0.44 -3.57 29.59
N LYS A 257 -0.42 -4.47 28.63
CA LYS A 257 0.80 -4.69 27.84
C LYS A 257 1.11 -3.34 27.17
N PRO A 258 2.35 -2.83 27.26
CA PRO A 258 2.69 -1.56 26.61
C PRO A 258 2.35 -1.67 25.13
N ARG A 259 1.62 -0.67 24.62
CA ARG A 259 1.29 -0.59 23.20
C ARG A 259 2.58 -0.31 22.43
N PRO A 260 2.78 -0.86 21.23
CA PRO A 260 3.91 -0.49 20.41
C PRO A 260 3.96 1.03 20.22
N PHE A 261 5.14 1.62 20.34
CA PHE A 261 5.40 3.06 20.13
C PHE A 261 4.81 4.02 21.18
N ASP A 262 4.42 3.53 22.36
CA ASP A 262 3.85 4.35 23.45
C ASP A 262 4.84 5.39 24.01
N PHE A 263 6.13 5.26 23.72
CA PHE A 263 7.16 6.22 24.12
C PHE A 263 7.18 7.50 23.25
N ILE A 264 6.45 7.54 22.14
CA ILE A 264 6.45 8.68 21.22
C ILE A 264 5.51 9.78 21.70
N HIS A 265 6.06 10.99 21.84
CA HIS A 265 5.37 12.19 22.30
C HIS A 265 5.62 13.35 21.32
N ASP A 266 4.82 14.42 21.39
CA ASP A 266 4.96 15.63 20.55
C ASP A 266 6.37 16.22 20.56
N THR A 267 7.12 16.10 21.65
CA THR A 267 8.52 16.56 21.77
C THR A 267 9.46 15.89 20.77
N TYR A 268 9.16 14.66 20.33
CA TYR A 268 9.99 13.90 19.40
C TYR A 268 9.58 14.06 17.93
N LEU A 269 8.60 14.93 17.62
CA LEU A 269 8.05 15.05 16.27
C LEU A 269 9.12 15.44 15.24
N ASN A 270 9.97 16.42 15.54
CA ASN A 270 11.02 16.87 14.62
C ASN A 270 12.13 15.82 14.42
N ASP A 271 12.49 15.12 15.50
CA ASP A 271 13.41 13.98 15.46
C ASP A 271 12.83 12.85 14.59
N LEU A 272 11.53 12.56 14.71
CA LEU A 272 10.83 11.56 13.91
C LEU A 272 10.74 11.93 12.45
N VAL A 273 10.50 13.20 12.11
CA VAL A 273 10.49 13.66 10.70
C VAL A 273 11.86 13.42 10.07
N PHE A 274 12.95 13.68 10.79
CA PHE A 274 14.30 13.40 10.31
C PHE A 274 14.56 11.90 10.12
N LEU A 275 14.08 11.05 11.05
CA LEU A 275 14.17 9.59 10.94
C LEU A 275 13.40 9.07 9.73
N CYS A 276 12.16 9.54 9.54
CA CYS A 276 11.26 9.05 8.49
C CYS A 276 11.79 9.31 7.08
N ARG A 277 12.59 10.37 6.88
CA ARG A 277 13.27 10.64 5.59
C ARG A 277 14.30 9.59 5.18
N LYS A 278 14.83 8.82 6.14
CA LYS A 278 15.87 7.79 5.91
C LYS A 278 15.30 6.36 5.95
N GLU A 279 14.05 6.21 6.36
CA GLU A 279 13.38 4.93 6.50
C GLU A 279 12.58 4.55 5.26
N THR A 280 12.19 3.27 5.18
CA THR A 280 11.32 2.82 4.09
C THR A 280 9.88 3.30 4.28
N PRO A 281 9.10 3.54 3.20
CA PRO A 281 7.70 3.95 3.30
C PRO A 281 6.84 2.99 4.13
N GLU A 282 7.16 1.69 4.08
CA GLU A 282 6.52 0.64 4.86
C GLU A 282 6.77 0.81 6.37
N SER A 283 8.01 1.05 6.78
CA SER A 283 8.35 1.33 8.19
C SER A 283 7.60 2.56 8.72
N VAL A 284 7.52 3.62 7.89
CA VAL A 284 6.82 4.86 8.26
C VAL A 284 5.31 4.63 8.36
N ALA A 285 4.72 3.82 7.47
CA ALA A 285 3.31 3.45 7.54
C ALA A 285 2.98 2.67 8.82
N ILE A 286 3.85 1.73 9.23
CA ILE A 286 3.70 1.00 10.50
C ILE A 286 3.74 1.99 11.66
N LEU A 287 4.76 2.85 11.73
CA LEU A 287 4.89 3.87 12.76
C LEU A 287 3.64 4.75 12.88
N VAL A 288 3.17 5.29 11.75
CA VAL A 288 1.99 6.16 11.68
C VAL A 288 0.72 5.47 12.15
N SER A 289 0.57 4.17 11.87
CA SER A 289 -0.61 3.37 12.27
C SER A 289 -0.76 3.22 13.79
N TYR A 290 0.34 3.36 14.55
CA TYR A 290 0.34 3.24 16.00
C TYR A 290 0.41 4.59 16.74
N LEU A 291 0.55 5.70 16.01
CA LEU A 291 0.57 7.06 16.59
C LEU A 291 -0.84 7.60 16.82
N SER A 292 -0.96 8.62 17.68
CA SER A 292 -2.22 9.35 17.82
C SER A 292 -2.57 10.05 16.49
N PRO A 293 -3.87 10.16 16.13
CA PRO A 293 -4.27 10.78 14.87
C PRO A 293 -3.72 12.21 14.68
N GLN A 294 -3.59 12.98 15.77
CA GLN A 294 -3.01 14.32 15.70
C GLN A 294 -1.52 14.29 15.34
N LEU A 295 -0.74 13.40 15.97
CA LEU A 295 0.69 13.24 15.69
C LEU A 295 0.94 12.68 14.29
N ALA A 296 0.17 11.66 13.90
CA ALA A 296 0.21 11.05 12.58
C ALA A 296 0.01 12.10 11.47
N SER A 297 -1.01 12.96 11.59
CA SER A 297 -1.28 14.01 10.60
C SER A 297 -0.13 15.03 10.52
N LYS A 298 0.39 15.48 11.66
CA LYS A 298 1.53 16.39 11.70
C LYS A 298 2.77 15.78 11.04
N LEU A 299 3.05 14.51 11.31
CA LEU A 299 4.19 13.79 10.76
C LEU A 299 4.07 13.64 9.25
N ILE A 300 2.94 13.12 8.73
CA ILE A 300 2.70 12.96 7.29
C ILE A 300 2.85 14.29 6.53
N ASN A 301 2.34 15.39 7.08
CA ASN A 301 2.41 16.70 6.44
C ASN A 301 3.82 17.31 6.43
N ALA A 302 4.70 16.85 7.32
CA ALA A 302 6.09 17.30 7.39
C ALA A 302 7.04 16.51 6.47
N LEU A 303 6.56 15.42 5.87
CA LEU A 303 7.28 14.63 4.88
C LEU A 303 7.18 15.25 3.48
N ASP A 304 8.16 14.93 2.65
CA ASP A 304 8.22 15.30 1.23
C ASP A 304 7.09 14.61 0.44
N LYS A 305 6.51 15.31 -0.54
CA LYS A 305 5.31 14.85 -1.27
C LYS A 305 5.43 13.45 -1.88
N SER A 306 6.59 13.12 -2.44
CA SER A 306 6.83 11.78 -3.03
C SER A 306 6.75 10.68 -1.97
N THR A 307 7.35 10.91 -0.80
CA THR A 307 7.35 9.96 0.32
C THR A 307 5.96 9.89 0.96
N GLN A 308 5.26 11.03 1.05
CA GLN A 308 3.89 11.13 1.52
C GLN A 308 2.93 10.26 0.70
N GLU A 309 2.99 10.34 -0.65
CA GLU A 309 2.13 9.53 -1.53
C GLU A 309 2.37 8.03 -1.34
N GLN A 310 3.62 7.61 -1.22
CA GLN A 310 3.98 6.20 -0.99
C GLN A 310 3.48 5.71 0.37
N VAL A 311 3.65 6.50 1.43
CA VAL A 311 3.17 6.16 2.78
C VAL A 311 1.65 6.08 2.82
N ILE A 312 0.94 6.99 2.16
CA ILE A 312 -0.53 6.95 2.07
C ILE A 312 -1.00 5.71 1.30
N SER A 313 -0.32 5.35 0.22
CA SER A 313 -0.61 4.13 -0.54
C SER A 313 -0.41 2.87 0.31
N GLU A 314 0.64 2.83 1.14
CA GLU A 314 0.89 1.72 2.06
C GLU A 314 -0.16 1.65 3.19
N LEU A 315 -0.58 2.79 3.74
CA LEU A 315 -1.63 2.87 4.77
C LEU A 315 -3.02 2.49 4.24
N ALA A 316 -3.28 2.69 2.94
CA ALA A 316 -4.54 2.33 2.32
C ALA A 316 -4.70 0.80 2.15
N GLN A 317 -3.61 0.04 2.22
CA GLN A 317 -3.60 -1.41 2.08
C GLN A 317 -3.61 -2.10 3.45
N ILE A 318 -4.56 -3.02 3.67
CA ILE A 318 -4.62 -3.81 4.90
C ILE A 318 -3.62 -4.96 4.79
N LYS A 319 -2.57 -4.96 5.64
CA LYS A 319 -1.52 -5.99 5.67
C LYS A 319 -1.32 -6.49 7.09
N GLU A 320 -1.25 -7.82 7.28
CA GLU A 320 -0.85 -8.42 8.56
C GLU A 320 0.68 -8.48 8.64
N LYS A 321 1.25 -7.98 9.74
CA LYS A 321 2.69 -8.03 10.01
C LYS A 321 2.98 -8.79 11.29
N PRO A 322 4.00 -9.67 11.31
CA PRO A 322 4.34 -10.43 12.50
C PRO A 322 4.80 -9.50 13.62
N PRO A 323 4.46 -9.80 14.89
CA PRO A 323 4.73 -8.92 16.03
C PRO A 323 6.22 -8.69 16.28
N GLU A 324 7.08 -9.59 15.81
CA GLU A 324 8.53 -9.47 15.88
C GLU A 324 9.07 -8.32 15.04
N VAL A 325 8.48 -8.08 13.87
CA VAL A 325 8.87 -6.97 12.97
C VAL A 325 8.49 -5.63 13.60
N ILE A 326 7.30 -5.55 14.20
CA ILE A 326 6.81 -4.33 14.87
C ILE A 326 7.71 -3.99 16.06
N LYS A 327 8.03 -4.98 16.92
CA LYS A 327 8.94 -4.79 18.06
C LYS A 327 10.37 -4.45 17.63
N GLY A 328 10.84 -5.02 16.53
CA GLY A 328 12.15 -4.72 15.95
C GLY A 328 12.25 -3.26 15.51
N LEU A 329 11.21 -2.78 14.82
CA LEU A 329 11.11 -1.39 14.39
C LEU A 329 10.99 -0.42 15.57
N GLU A 330 10.18 -0.76 16.56
CA GLU A 330 10.04 0.01 17.80
C GLU A 330 11.38 0.22 18.51
N ARG A 331 12.15 -0.87 18.70
CA ARG A 331 13.47 -0.81 19.33
C ARG A 331 14.44 0.06 18.52
N MET A 332 14.44 -0.12 17.20
CA MET A 332 15.32 0.62 16.30
C MET A 332 15.02 2.12 16.31
N ILE A 333 13.75 2.50 16.25
CA ILE A 333 13.32 3.91 16.29
C ILE A 333 13.67 4.52 17.65
N LYS A 334 13.42 3.80 18.74
CA LYS A 334 13.77 4.25 20.09
C LYS A 334 15.27 4.51 20.23
N GLU A 335 16.10 3.57 19.77
CA GLU A 335 17.56 3.71 19.78
C GLU A 335 18.01 4.93 18.95
N LYS A 336 17.48 5.09 17.74
CA LYS A 336 17.81 6.23 16.88
C LYS A 336 17.43 7.58 17.49
N ILE A 337 16.28 7.67 18.17
CA ILE A 337 15.86 8.89 18.88
C ILE A 337 16.76 9.17 20.08
N ASP A 338 17.09 8.14 20.87
CA ASP A 338 17.96 8.27 22.05
C ASP A 338 19.38 8.75 21.66
N TYR A 339 19.88 8.35 20.49
CA TYR A 339 21.21 8.73 19.97
C TYR A 339 21.21 9.88 18.95
N LEU A 340 20.07 10.53 18.72
CA LEU A 340 20.02 11.75 17.93
C LEU A 340 20.55 12.93 18.78
N ILE A 341 21.62 13.55 18.30
CA ILE A 341 22.26 14.71 18.92
C ILE A 341 22.23 15.86 17.92
N GLY A 342 21.80 17.04 18.38
CA GLY A 342 21.62 18.23 17.54
C GLY A 342 20.20 18.36 16.97
N GLY A 343 19.91 19.50 16.33
CA GLY A 343 18.59 19.85 15.82
C GLY A 343 18.26 21.31 16.09
N GLU A 344 17.46 21.94 15.22
CA GLU A 344 17.07 23.35 15.34
C GLU A 344 16.38 23.63 16.68
N ASP A 345 15.49 22.75 17.14
CA ASP A 345 14.80 22.92 18.41
C ASP A 345 15.73 22.82 19.62
N ARG A 346 16.68 21.89 19.59
CA ARG A 346 17.65 21.72 20.68
C ARG A 346 18.64 22.89 20.72
N LEU A 347 18.97 23.47 19.56
CA LEU A 347 19.73 24.71 19.48
C LEU A 347 18.93 25.89 20.07
N GLN A 348 17.64 26.01 19.77
CA GLN A 348 16.79 27.03 20.39
C GLN A 348 16.72 26.89 21.91
N GLN A 349 16.71 25.67 22.45
CA GLN A 349 16.76 25.41 23.90
C GLN A 349 18.11 25.70 24.55
N ILE A 350 19.21 25.71 23.79
CA ILE A 350 20.55 26.06 24.29
C ILE A 350 20.80 27.57 24.21
N VAL A 351 20.18 28.24 23.23
CA VAL A 351 20.38 29.67 22.94
C VAL A 351 19.43 30.58 23.73
N ASN A 352 18.24 30.10 24.09
CA ASN A 352 17.36 30.73 25.09
C ASN A 352 17.68 30.23 26.51
#